data_AF-A0A8T3KTG5-F1
#
_entry.id   AF-A0A8T3KTG5-F1
#
_cell.length_a   1.000
_cell.length_b   1.000
_cell.length_c   1.000
_cell.angle_alpha   90.00
_cell.angle_beta   90.00
_cell.angle_gamma   90.00
#
_symmetry.space_group_name_H-M   'P 1'
#
loop_
_entity.id
_entity.type
_entity.pdbx_description
1 polymer ?
#
loop_
_entity_poly.entity_id
_entity_poly.type
_entity_poly.pdbx_seq_one_letter_code
_entity_poly.pdbx_strand_id
1 'polypeptide(L)' 'MLKQKLMSRKFLMALAGAALVIANEGFDLGIPEDAYWQIVALIAAYIFGEAVVDATRAK' A
#
# COMPACT_ATOMS: atom_id res chain seq x y z
N MET A 1 18.22 -8.74 -8.55
CA MET A 1 17.88 -7.41 -7.97
C MET A 1 16.43 -6.99 -8.21
N LEU A 2 15.90 -6.97 -9.45
CA LEU A 2 14.51 -6.50 -9.71
C LEU A 2 13.40 -7.37 -9.07
N LYS A 3 13.49 -8.71 -9.16
CA LYS A 3 12.49 -9.62 -8.53
C LYS A 3 12.33 -9.40 -7.03
N GLN A 4 13.42 -9.06 -6.33
CA GLN A 4 13.42 -8.86 -4.87
C GLN A 4 12.76 -7.54 -4.47
N LYS A 5 12.87 -6.48 -5.30
CA LYS A 5 12.17 -5.21 -5.11
C LYS A 5 10.67 -5.32 -5.47
N LEU A 6 10.33 -6.07 -6.52
CA LEU A 6 8.93 -6.26 -6.96
C LEU A 6 8.14 -7.23 -6.07
N MET A 7 8.82 -8.11 -5.32
CA MET A 7 8.21 -8.97 -4.28
C MET A 7 8.42 -8.40 -2.87
N SER A 8 8.90 -7.16 -2.76
CA SER A 8 9.01 -6.51 -1.45
C SER A 8 7.62 -6.34 -0.85
N ARG A 9 7.46 -6.62 0.44
CA ARG A 9 6.19 -6.44 1.17
C ARG A 9 5.65 -5.02 1.00
N LYS A 10 6.53 -4.02 0.96
CA LYS A 10 6.20 -2.60 0.70
C LYS A 10 5.57 -2.39 -0.68
N PHE A 11 6.12 -3.04 -1.71
CA PHE A 11 5.62 -2.94 -3.08
C PHE A 11 4.30 -3.69 -3.27
N LEU A 12 4.18 -4.89 -2.67
CA LEU A 12 2.93 -5.66 -2.70
C LEU A 12 1.79 -4.94 -1.98
N MET A 13 2.09 -4.29 -0.85
CA MET A 13 1.10 -3.48 -0.13
C MET A 13 0.68 -2.24 -0.95
N ALA A 14 1.62 -1.55 -1.59
CA ALA A 14 1.29 -0.43 -2.47
C ALA A 14 0.43 -0.86 -3.66
N LEU A 15 0.78 -1.99 -4.29
CA LEU A 15 0.03 -2.55 -5.41
C LEU A 15 -1.38 -3.02 -4.98
N ALA A 16 -1.50 -3.67 -3.82
CA ALA A 16 -2.78 -4.09 -3.27
C ALA A 16 -3.67 -2.89 -2.92
N GLY A 17 -3.10 -1.82 -2.35
CA GLY A 17 -3.83 -0.57 -2.09
C GLY A 17 -4.33 0.09 -3.37
N ALA A 18 -3.48 0.23 -4.38
CA ALA A 18 -3.87 0.78 -5.69
C ALA A 18 -4.94 -0.09 -6.37
N ALA A 19 -4.79 -1.41 -6.33
CA ALA A 19 -5.78 -2.35 -6.87
C ALA A 19 -7.12 -2.26 -6.13
N LEU A 20 -7.12 -2.08 -4.79
CA LEU A 20 -8.33 -1.90 -4.00
C LEU A 20 -9.09 -0.63 -4.40
N VAL A 21 -8.38 0.49 -4.55
CA VAL A 21 -8.98 1.77 -4.96
C VAL A 21 -9.58 1.65 -6.36
N ILE A 22 -8.81 1.15 -7.32
CA ILE A 22 -9.26 0.99 -8.71
C ILE A 22 -10.41 -0.02 -8.81
N ALA A 23 -10.37 -1.12 -8.04
CA ALA A 23 -11.44 -2.10 -8.04
C ALA A 23 -12.72 -1.51 -7.44
N ASN A 24 -12.62 -0.74 -6.36
CA ASN A 24 -13.80 -0.15 -5.72
C ASN A 24 -14.40 0.97 -6.57
N GLU A 25 -13.58 1.89 -7.09
CA GLU A 25 -14.04 3.00 -7.94
C GLU A 25 -14.44 2.52 -9.36
N GLY A 26 -13.78 1.50 -9.89
CA GLY A 26 -13.98 1.01 -11.26
C GLY A 26 -15.08 -0.04 -11.41
N PHE A 27 -15.33 -0.85 -10.38
CA PHE A 27 -16.40 -1.86 -10.37
C PHE A 27 -17.58 -1.50 -9.45
N ASP A 28 -17.56 -0.32 -8.83
CA ASP A 28 -18.58 0.18 -7.92
C ASP A 28 -18.97 -0.88 -6.87
N LEU A 29 -17.95 -1.42 -6.19
CA LEU A 29 -18.10 -2.55 -5.25
C LEU A 29 -18.94 -2.20 -4.00
N GLY A 30 -19.43 -0.95 -3.90
CA GLY A 30 -20.30 -0.49 -2.82
C GLY A 30 -19.59 -0.38 -1.48
N ILE A 31 -18.26 -0.42 -1.44
CA ILE A 31 -17.51 -0.22 -0.20
C ILE A 31 -17.55 1.28 0.12
N PRO A 32 -18.06 1.67 1.31
CA PRO A 32 -18.12 3.08 1.70
C PRO A 32 -16.77 3.77 1.57
N GLU A 33 -16.78 4.99 1.04
CA GLU A 33 -15.55 5.73 0.73
C GLU A 33 -14.62 5.84 1.95
N ASP A 34 -15.19 6.22 3.07
CA ASP A 34 -14.49 6.34 4.35
C ASP A 34 -13.82 5.02 4.78
N ALA A 35 -14.46 3.88 4.50
CA ALA A 35 -13.97 2.57 4.92
C ALA A 35 -12.75 2.12 4.10
N TYR A 36 -12.77 2.29 2.76
CA TYR A 36 -11.60 1.91 1.95
C TYR A 36 -10.44 2.90 2.10
N TRP A 37 -10.72 4.19 2.28
CA TRP A 37 -9.67 5.18 2.54
C TRP A 37 -8.96 4.95 3.88
N GLN A 38 -9.63 4.43 4.90
CA GLN A 38 -8.98 3.97 6.14
C GLN A 38 -8.00 2.83 5.89
N ILE A 39 -8.36 1.87 5.04
CA ILE A 39 -7.47 0.76 4.65
C ILE A 39 -6.26 1.29 3.87
N VAL A 40 -6.49 2.19 2.92
CA VAL A 40 -5.43 2.85 2.13
C VAL A 40 -4.48 3.64 3.04
N ALA A 41 -5.02 4.38 4.01
CA ALA A 41 -4.22 5.15 4.96
C ALA A 41 -3.34 4.23 5.84
N LEU A 42 -3.88 3.10 6.31
CA LEU A 42 -3.10 2.10 7.07
C LEU A 42 -1.97 1.49 6.24
N ILE A 43 -2.25 1.13 4.98
CA ILE A 43 -1.25 0.62 4.04
C ILE A 43 -0.15 1.66 3.80
N ALA A 44 -0.53 2.92 3.56
CA ALA A 44 0.42 4.01 3.36
C ALA A 44 1.28 4.23 4.60
N ALA A 45 0.69 4.28 5.80
CA ALA A 45 1.40 4.43 7.06
C ALA A 45 2.43 3.30 7.28
N TYR A 46 2.06 2.06 6.98
CA TYR A 46 2.98 0.92 7.04
C TYR A 46 4.17 1.09 6.08
N ILE A 47 3.92 1.45 4.82
CA ILE A 47 4.97 1.65 3.81
C ILE A 47 5.93 2.77 4.23
N PHE A 48 5.40 3.91 4.69
CA PHE A 48 6.22 5.03 5.16
C PHE A 48 7.01 4.68 6.42
N GLY A 49 6.40 4.00 7.39
CA GLY A 49 7.09 3.54 8.60
C GLY A 49 8.25 2.60 8.27
N GLU A 50 8.01 1.63 7.39
CA GLU A 50 9.07 0.73 6.93
C GLU A 50 10.15 1.45 6.12
N ALA A 51 9.82 2.52 5.40
CA ALA A 51 10.80 3.35 4.68
C ALA A 51 11.67 4.17 5.64
N VAL A 52 11.10 4.73 6.72
CA VAL A 52 11.84 5.46 7.76
C VAL A 52 12.80 4.53 8.52
N VAL A 53 12.35 3.32 8.88
CA VAL A 53 13.20 2.32 9.55
C VAL A 53 14.37 1.89 8.65
N ASP A 54 14.12 1.66 7.36
CA ASP A 54 15.19 1.35 6.39
C ASP A 54 16.19 2.50 6.28
N ALA A 55 15.71 3.75 6.16
CA ALA A 55 16.57 4.92 6.08
C ALA A 55 17.42 5.12 7.34
N THR A 56 16.86 4.79 8.51
CA THR A 56 17.57 4.89 9.80
C THR A 56 18.61 3.78 9.95
N ARG A 57 18.33 2.55 9.49
CA ARG A 57 19.28 1.42 9.51
C ARG A 57 20.41 1.52 8.50
N ALA A 58 20.21 2.31 7.43
CA ALA A 58 21.23 2.54 6.41
C ALA A 58 22.29 3.57 6.82
N LYS A 59 22.11 4.22 7.99
CA LYS A 59 23.04 5.18 8.58
C LYS A 59 23.86 4.52 9.69
#